data_AF-A0A3D0VXI2-F1
#
_entry.id   AF-A0A3D0VXI2-F1
#
_cell.length_a   1.000
_cell.length_b   1.000
_cell.length_c   1.000
_cell.angle_alpha   90.00
_cell.angle_beta   90.00
_cell.angle_gamma   90.00
#
_symmetry.space_group_name_H-M   'P 1'
#
loop_
_entity.id
_entity.type
_entity.pdbx_description
1 polymer ?
#
loop_
_entity_poly.entity_id
_entity_poly.type
_entity_poly.pdbx_seq_one_letter_code
_entity_poly.pdbx_strand_id
1 'polypeptide(L)'
;DWICYLHVKDSVMKDGQVEYRMMGYGDVPVFDTLKILHEGGYDGYISLEWVKRWCPDLQEPGIVFAHYATYMRYLLNQLDER
;
A
#
# COMPACT_ATOMS: atom_id res chain seq x y z
N ASP A 1 18.57 -3.36 7.35
CA ASP A 1 18.72 -4.83 7.55
C ASP A 1 17.69 -5.50 8.48
N TRP A 2 16.85 -4.77 9.24
CA TRP A 2 15.86 -5.40 10.14
C TRP A 2 14.49 -5.68 9.49
N ILE A 3 14.19 -5.00 8.38
CA ILE A 3 12.92 -5.15 7.67
C ILE A 3 13.20 -6.07 6.49
N CYS A 4 12.56 -7.24 6.47
CA CYS A 4 12.70 -8.23 5.40
C CYS A 4 11.43 -8.38 4.55
N TYR A 5 10.29 -7.89 5.06
CA TYR A 5 9.00 -8.07 4.41
C TYR A 5 8.02 -6.98 4.82
N LEU A 6 7.32 -6.39 3.84
CA LEU A 6 6.33 -5.33 4.06
C LEU A 6 4.97 -5.75 3.49
N HIS A 7 3.95 -5.62 4.34
CA HIS A 7 2.54 -5.63 3.94
C HIS A 7 2.01 -4.21 3.96
N VAL A 8 1.32 -3.82 2.89
CA VAL A 8 0.73 -2.49 2.76
C VAL A 8 -0.75 -2.61 2.44
N LYS A 9 -1.52 -1.74 3.09
CA LYS A 9 -2.92 -1.44 2.83
C LYS A 9 -3.14 0.04 3.07
N ASP A 10 -4.16 0.58 2.43
CA ASP A 10 -4.56 1.97 2.62
C ASP A 10 -5.89 2.03 3.37
N SER A 11 -6.10 3.11 4.10
CA SER A 11 -7.25 3.29 4.97
C SER A 11 -7.48 4.75 5.30
N VAL A 12 -8.62 5.05 5.90
CA VAL A 12 -8.88 6.30 6.62
C VAL A 12 -9.43 6.01 8.00
N MET A 13 -9.27 6.93 8.93
CA MET A 13 -10.01 6.92 10.19
C MET A 13 -11.36 7.62 10.00
N LYS A 14 -12.46 6.87 10.10
CA LYS A 14 -13.82 7.40 10.04
C LYS A 14 -14.55 7.05 11.33
N ASP A 15 -15.04 8.08 12.02
CA ASP A 15 -15.78 7.94 13.28
C ASP A 15 -15.04 7.08 14.34
N GLY A 16 -13.70 7.20 14.37
CA GLY A 16 -12.85 6.44 15.29
C GLY A 16 -12.59 4.98 14.87
N GLN A 17 -13.04 4.56 13.69
CA GLN A 17 -12.83 3.22 13.15
C GLN A 17 -12.00 3.27 11.85
N VAL A 18 -11.24 2.21 11.60
CA VAL A 18 -10.47 2.06 10.37
C VAL A 18 -11.41 1.64 9.24
N GLU A 19 -11.46 2.42 8.17
CA GLU A 19 -12.14 2.06 6.93
C GLU A 19 -11.09 1.87 5.82
N TYR A 20 -10.93 0.63 5.34
CA TYR A 20 -9.94 0.34 4.30
C TYR A 20 -10.33 0.95 2.96
N ARG A 21 -9.33 1.41 2.22
CA ARG A 21 -9.46 2.04 0.90
C ARG A 21 -8.58 1.34 -0.11
N MET A 22 -8.93 1.48 -1.38
CA MET A 22 -7.97 1.18 -2.44
C MET A 22 -6.75 2.10 -2.29
N MET A 23 -5.57 1.61 -2.67
CA MET A 23 -4.33 2.37 -2.57
C MET A 23 -4.43 3.76 -3.20
N GLY A 24 -3.99 4.81 -2.49
CA GLY A 24 -4.05 6.19 -2.95
C GLY A 24 -5.40 6.88 -2.75
N TYR A 25 -6.38 6.18 -2.17
CA TYR A 25 -7.67 6.76 -1.76
C TYR A 25 -7.85 6.84 -0.24
N GLY A 26 -6.83 6.43 0.54
CA GLY A 26 -6.79 6.65 1.98
C GLY A 26 -5.82 7.76 2.38
N ASP A 27 -5.50 7.78 3.67
CA ASP A 27 -4.62 8.77 4.32
C ASP A 27 -3.33 8.15 4.88
N VAL A 28 -3.08 6.86 4.62
CA VAL A 28 -1.83 6.22 5.02
C VAL A 28 -0.68 6.82 4.19
N PRO A 29 0.43 7.27 4.82
CA PRO A 29 1.55 7.90 4.12
C PRO A 29 2.44 6.84 3.43
N VAL A 30 1.87 6.14 2.45
CA VAL A 30 2.52 5.03 1.74
C VAL A 30 3.76 5.51 1.01
N PHE A 31 3.69 6.62 0.27
CA PHE A 31 4.83 7.13 -0.48
C PHE A 31 6.00 7.53 0.42
N ASP A 32 5.74 8.21 1.55
CA ASP A 32 6.79 8.57 2.51
C ASP A 32 7.42 7.32 3.14
N THR A 33 6.62 6.29 3.42
CA THR A 33 7.11 5.00 3.91
C THR A 33 8.04 4.35 2.89
N LEU A 34 7.64 4.31 1.62
CA LEU A 34 8.46 3.76 0.54
C LEU A 34 9.76 4.55 0.35
N LYS A 35 9.70 5.88 0.47
CA LYS A 35 10.86 6.75 0.39
C LYS A 35 11.87 6.44 1.50
N ILE A 36 11.43 6.35 2.75
CA ILE A 36 12.30 6.02 3.89
C ILE A 36 12.94 4.63 3.70
N LEU A 37 12.16 3.65 3.23
CA LEU A 37 12.67 2.31 2.95
C LEU A 37 13.71 2.31 1.83
N HIS A 38 13.44 3.03 0.74
CA HIS A 38 14.34 3.17 -0.39
C HIS A 38 15.66 3.86 0.01
N GLU A 39 15.58 4.99 0.72
CA GLU A 39 16.76 5.70 1.27
C GLU A 39 17.55 4.83 2.27
N GLY A 40 16.85 3.93 2.98
CA GLY A 40 17.43 2.94 3.88
C GLY A 40 17.99 1.68 3.18
N GLY A 41 17.95 1.62 1.85
CA GLY A 41 18.47 0.51 1.06
C GLY A 41 17.64 -0.78 1.13
N TYR A 42 16.36 -0.69 1.47
CA TYR A 42 15.45 -1.84 1.46
C TYR A 42 15.20 -2.30 0.02
N ASP A 43 15.52 -3.57 -0.26
CA ASP A 43 15.39 -4.23 -1.56
C ASP A 43 14.35 -5.39 -1.54
N GLY A 44 13.63 -5.54 -0.43
CA GLY A 44 12.65 -6.60 -0.23
C GLY A 44 11.30 -6.33 -0.90
N TYR A 45 10.39 -7.29 -0.75
CA TYR A 45 9.06 -7.22 -1.37
C TYR A 45 8.11 -6.28 -0.63
N ILE A 46 7.27 -5.58 -1.41
CA ILE A 46 6.11 -4.84 -0.93
C ILE A 46 4.88 -5.61 -1.39
N SER A 47 4.08 -6.09 -0.44
CA SER A 47 2.92 -6.95 -0.72
C SER A 47 1.63 -6.25 -0.33
N LEU A 48 0.62 -6.36 -1.19
CA LEU A 48 -0.74 -5.91 -0.87
C LEU A 48 -1.35 -6.80 0.22
N GLU A 49 -1.86 -6.19 1.29
CA GLU A 49 -2.76 -6.85 2.24
C GLU A 49 -4.21 -6.49 1.88
N TRP A 50 -5.04 -7.50 1.56
CA TRP A 50 -6.46 -7.29 1.29
C TRP A 50 -7.33 -8.38 1.91
N VAL A 51 -8.26 -7.97 2.78
CA VAL A 51 -9.00 -8.87 3.69
C VAL A 51 -10.47 -9.05 3.30
N LYS A 52 -10.79 -9.05 2.00
CA LYS A 52 -12.17 -9.13 1.45
C LYS A 52 -13.04 -10.22 2.08
N ARG A 53 -12.47 -11.39 2.37
CA ARG A 53 -13.22 -12.51 2.99
C ARG A 53 -13.80 -12.13 4.37
N TRP A 54 -13.12 -11.26 5.10
CA TRP A 54 -13.51 -10.81 6.43
C TRP A 54 -14.15 -9.42 6.43
N CYS A 55 -14.02 -8.67 5.34
CA CYS A 55 -14.64 -7.37 5.13
C CYS A 55 -15.40 -7.37 3.79
N PRO A 56 -16.68 -7.82 3.78
CA PRO A 56 -17.45 -8.03 2.55
C PRO A 56 -17.64 -6.78 1.69
N ASP A 57 -17.60 -5.60 2.31
CA ASP A 57 -17.79 -4.31 1.65
C ASP A 57 -16.56 -3.83 0.86
N LEU A 58 -15.41 -4.51 1.01
CA LEU A 58 -14.22 -4.18 0.26
C LEU A 58 -14.39 -4.48 -1.23
N GLN A 59 -13.70 -3.72 -2.08
CA GLN A 59 -13.73 -3.93 -3.52
C GLN A 59 -13.21 -5.32 -3.92
N GLU A 60 -13.72 -5.84 -5.04
CA GLU A 60 -13.38 -7.17 -5.55
C GLU A 60 -11.86 -7.34 -5.79
N PRO A 61 -11.26 -8.50 -5.41
CA PRO A 61 -9.81 -8.69 -5.46
C PRO A 61 -9.20 -8.46 -6.86
N GLY A 62 -9.91 -8.82 -7.93
CA GLY A 62 -9.44 -8.62 -9.30
C GLY A 62 -9.25 -7.14 -9.67
N ILE A 63 -10.07 -6.25 -9.12
CA ILE A 63 -9.97 -4.80 -9.33
C ILE A 63 -8.85 -4.23 -8.46
N VAL A 64 -8.82 -4.60 -7.18
CA VAL A 64 -7.86 -4.05 -6.21
C VAL A 64 -6.44 -4.47 -6.54
N PHE A 65 -6.23 -5.72 -6.96
CA PHE A 65 -4.91 -6.21 -7.33
C PHE A 65 -4.34 -5.49 -8.57
N ALA A 66 -5.16 -5.30 -9.61
CA ALA A 66 -4.76 -4.56 -10.81
C ALA A 66 -4.44 -3.09 -10.50
N HIS A 67 -5.26 -2.47 -9.65
CA HIS A 67 -5.03 -1.11 -9.17
C HIS A 67 -3.73 -1.00 -8.36
N TYR A 68 -3.52 -1.90 -7.40
CA TYR A 68 -2.31 -1.97 -6.59
C TYR A 68 -1.04 -2.06 -7.45
N ALA A 69 -1.02 -2.97 -8.43
CA ALA A 69 0.15 -3.15 -9.30
C ALA A 69 0.48 -1.88 -10.10
N THR A 70 -0.54 -1.16 -10.57
CA THR A 70 -0.36 0.10 -11.30
C THR A 70 0.10 1.21 -10.37
N TYR A 71 -0.56 1.38 -9.22
CA TYR A 71 -0.27 2.43 -8.24
C TYR A 71 1.15 2.29 -7.67
N MET A 72 1.54 1.08 -7.24
CA MET A 72 2.87 0.87 -6.68
C MET A 72 3.98 1.08 -7.71
N ARG A 73 3.76 0.67 -8.96
CA ARG A 73 4.73 0.93 -10.03
C ARG A 73 4.91 2.42 -10.29
N TYR A 74 3.81 3.19 -10.28
CA TYR A 74 3.88 4.64 -10.39
C TYR A 74 4.71 5.25 -9.25
N LEU A 75 4.46 4.86 -8.00
CA LEU A 75 5.22 5.38 -6.86
C LEU A 75 6.70 5.00 -6.90
N LEU A 76 7.02 3.75 -7.24
CA LEU A 76 8.40 3.27 -7.30
C LEU A 76 9.18 4.00 -8.41
N ASN A 77 8.59 4.19 -9.59
CA ASN A 77 9.21 4.98 -10.66
C ASN A 77 9.51 6.43 -10.21
N GLN A 78 8.63 7.03 -9.39
CA GLN A 78 8.85 8.37 -8.85
C GLN A 78 10.05 8.45 -7.88
N LEU A 79 10.41 7.33 -7.25
CA LEU A 79 11.60 7.23 -6.39
C LEU A 79 12.87 7.09 -7.24
N ASP A 80 12.83 6.27 -8.30
CA ASP A 80 13.98 6.02 -9.18
C ASP A 80 14.35 7.22 -10.08
N GLU A 81 13.38 8.08 -10.40
CA GLU A 81 13.59 9.30 -11.19
C GLU A 81 14.22 10.47 -10.39
N ARG A 82 14.46 10.30 -9.08
CA ARG A 82 15.00 11.32 -8.17
C ARG A 82 16.41 10.98 -7.69
#